data_AF-A0ABD0MMC8-F1
#
_entry.id   AF-A0ABD0MMC8-F1
#
_cell.length_a   1.000
_cell.length_b   1.000
_cell.length_c   1.000
_cell.angle_alpha   90.00
_cell.angle_beta   90.00
_cell.angle_gamma   90.00
#
_symmetry.space_group_name_H-M   'P 1'
#
loop_
_entity.id
_entity.type
_entity.pdbx_description
1 polymer ?
#
loop_
_entity_poly.entity_id
_entity_poly.type
_entity_poly.pdbx_seq_one_letter_code
_entity_poly.pdbx_strand_id
1 'polypeptide(L)' 'RYLPVLRDFPAKFIYDPWNAPDDVQRAAKCVIGVDYPKPMVNHAEASRLNIERMRQIYQQLSRYRGL' A
#
# COMPACT_ATOMS: atom_id res chain seq x y z
N ARG A 1 -4.17 -16.65 -6.79
CA ARG A 1 -3.52 -17.42 -7.88
C ARG A 1 -2.05 -17.06 -8.06
N TYR A 2 -1.68 -15.77 -8.05
CA TYR A 2 -0.31 -15.31 -8.37
C TYR A 2 0.66 -15.24 -7.20
N LEU A 3 0.17 -15.04 -5.97
CA LEU A 3 0.99 -14.99 -4.77
C LEU A 3 0.68 -16.21 -3.89
N PRO A 4 1.35 -17.36 -4.10
CA PRO A 4 1.07 -18.57 -3.34
C PRO A 4 1.40 -18.43 -1.85
N VAL A 5 2.36 -17.57 -1.49
CA VAL A 5 2.76 -17.30 -0.10
C VAL A 5 1.65 -16.65 0.74
N LEU A 6 0.64 -16.05 0.10
CA LEU A 6 -0.50 -15.45 0.77
C LEU A 6 -1.78 -16.30 0.68
N ARG A 7 -1.70 -17.53 0.14
CA ARG A 7 -2.90 -18.34 -0.18
C ARG A 7 -3.76 -18.64 1.04
N ASP A 8 -3.13 -18.87 2.19
CA ASP A 8 -3.81 -19.33 3.40
C ASP A 8 -4.27 -18.17 4.30
N PHE A 9 -4.04 -16.91 3.88
CA PHE A 9 -4.60 -15.76 4.59
C PHE A 9 -6.14 -15.73 4.46
N PRO A 10 -6.85 -15.40 5.55
CA PRO A 10 -8.29 -15.15 5.49
C PRO A 10 -8.62 -14.02 4.51
N ALA A 11 -9.78 -14.11 3.85
CA ALA A 11 -10.23 -13.10 2.88
C ALA A 11 -10.27 -11.66 3.47
N LYS A 12 -10.43 -11.53 4.79
CA LYS A 12 -10.38 -10.25 5.50
C LYS A 12 -9.03 -9.55 5.42
N PHE A 13 -7.92 -10.29 5.33
CA PHE A 13 -6.55 -9.76 5.41
C PHE A 13 -5.75 -9.97 4.12
N ILE A 14 -6.33 -10.58 3.08
CA ILE A 14 -5.59 -10.94 1.87
C ILE A 14 -5.03 -9.71 1.11
N TYR A 15 -5.69 -8.56 1.23
CA TYR A 15 -5.28 -7.31 0.56
C TYR A 15 -4.37 -6.43 1.43
N ASP A 16 -4.40 -6.64 2.74
CA ASP A 16 -3.69 -5.87 3.75
C ASP A 16 -3.10 -6.78 4.85
N PRO A 17 -2.26 -7.77 4.50
CA PRO A 17 -1.84 -8.82 5.43
C PRO A 17 -0.99 -8.28 6.59
N TRP A 18 -0.40 -7.09 6.46
CA TRP A 18 0.30 -6.37 7.54
C TRP A 18 -0.61 -5.92 8.69
N ASN A 19 -1.93 -5.90 8.49
CA ASN A 19 -2.92 -5.64 9.54
C ASN A 19 -3.36 -6.93 10.27
N ALA A 20 -2.92 -8.10 9.79
CA ALA A 20 -3.28 -9.36 10.41
C ALA A 20 -2.54 -9.54 11.75
N PRO A 21 -3.23 -9.98 12.82
CA PRO A 21 -2.59 -10.39 14.07
C PRO A 21 -1.54 -11.50 13.88
N ASP A 22 -0.55 -11.56 14.78
CA ASP A 22 0.57 -12.52 14.68
C ASP A 22 0.12 -13.99 14.68
N ASP A 23 -0.95 -14.33 15.41
CA ASP A 23 -1.54 -15.67 15.42
C ASP A 23 -2.14 -16.04 14.06
N VAL A 24 -2.79 -15.08 13.38
CA VAL A 24 -3.30 -15.27 12.02
C VAL A 24 -2.15 -15.45 11.03
N GLN A 25 -1.09 -14.65 11.13
CA GLN A 25 0.10 -14.78 10.27
C GLN A 25 0.78 -16.15 10.44
N ARG A 26 0.93 -16.62 11.69
CA ARG A 26 1.47 -17.95 11.99
C ARG A 26 0.57 -19.06 11.47
N ALA A 27 -0.75 -18.95 11.63
CA ALA A 27 -1.71 -19.93 11.09
C ALA A 27 -1.67 -20.00 9.56
N ALA A 28 -1.47 -18.87 8.89
CA ALA A 28 -1.29 -18.76 7.45
C ALA A 28 0.13 -19.13 6.95
N LYS A 29 1.05 -19.49 7.87
CA LYS A 29 2.45 -19.84 7.59
C LYS A 29 3.20 -18.79 6.77
N CYS A 30 2.90 -17.51 7.02
CA CYS A 30 3.53 -16.39 6.33
C CYS A 30 3.60 -15.19 7.28
N VAL A 31 4.82 -14.85 7.68
CA VAL A 31 5.13 -13.75 8.60
C VAL A 31 5.49 -12.50 7.80
N ILE A 32 4.77 -11.42 8.07
CA ILE A 32 4.95 -10.14 7.38
C ILE A 32 6.24 -9.45 7.86
N GLY A 33 7.12 -9.15 6.92
CA GLY A 33 8.48 -8.67 7.11
C GLY A 33 9.54 -9.77 6.98
N VAL A 34 9.15 -11.04 6.88
CA VAL A 34 10.06 -12.19 6.70
C VAL A 34 9.72 -12.93 5.41
N ASP A 35 8.56 -13.56 5.36
CA ASP A 35 8.11 -14.38 4.22
C ASP A 35 7.46 -13.52 3.13
N TYR A 36 6.84 -12.41 3.54
CA TYR A 36 6.27 -11.42 2.63
C TYR A 36 6.59 -10.00 3.15
N PRO A 37 7.00 -9.05 2.30
CA PRO A 37 7.47 -7.75 2.77
C PRO A 37 6.34 -6.92 3.41
N LYS A 38 6.74 -6.03 4.33
CA LYS A 38 5.88 -4.94 4.80
C LYS A 38 5.59 -3.95 3.66
N PRO A 39 4.49 -3.17 3.73
CA PRO A 39 4.24 -2.09 2.78
C PRO A 39 5.46 -1.19 2.64
N MET A 40 5.86 -0.93 1.39
CA MET A 40 7.02 -0.09 1.11
C MET A 40 6.80 1.37 1.50
N VAL A 41 5.55 1.82 1.50
CA VAL A 41 5.14 3.19 1.85
C VAL A 41 3.83 3.17 2.63
N ASN A 42 3.61 4.22 3.44
CA ASN A 42 2.28 4.52 3.93
C ASN A 42 1.45 5.12 2.80
N HIS A 43 0.41 4.42 2.35
CA HIS A 43 -0.39 4.85 1.20
C HIS A 43 -1.14 6.17 1.46
N ALA A 44 -1.66 6.38 2.67
CA ALA A 44 -2.42 7.60 2.99
C ALA A 44 -1.53 8.85 2.92
N GLU A 45 -0.32 8.76 3.48
CA GLU A 45 0.67 9.84 3.44
C GLU A 45 1.19 10.09 2.02
N ALA A 46 1.58 9.04 1.31
CA ALA A 46 2.10 9.12 -0.05
C ALA A 46 1.06 9.67 -1.02
N SER A 47 -0.19 9.19 -0.94
CA SER A 47 -1.29 9.68 -1.77
C SER A 47 -1.55 11.17 -1.54
N ARG A 48 -1.65 11.60 -0.28
CA ARG A 48 -1.84 13.02 0.07
C ARG A 48 -0.73 13.91 -0.50
N LEU A 49 0.53 13.48 -0.35
CA LEU A 49 1.68 14.21 -0.89
C LEU A 49 1.64 14.30 -2.42
N ASN A 50 1.30 13.20 -3.08
CA ASN A 50 1.24 13.14 -4.54
C ASN A 50 0.10 13.99 -5.12
N ILE A 51 -1.07 14.01 -4.47
CA ILE A 51 -2.19 14.88 -4.85
C ILE A 51 -1.79 16.35 -4.76
N GLU A 52 -1.13 16.75 -3.68
CA GLU A 52 -0.66 18.13 -3.51
C GLU A 52 0.40 18.50 -4.56
N ARG A 53 1.34 17.60 -4.86
CA ARG A 53 2.33 17.82 -5.94
C ARG A 53 1.67 18.00 -7.30
N MET A 54 0.69 17.15 -7.63
CA MET A 54 -0.07 17.29 -8.89
C MET A 54 -0.80 18.63 -8.95
N ARG A 55 -1.44 19.04 -7.85
CA ARG A 55 -2.11 20.36 -7.76
C ARG A 55 -1.13 21.50 -8.03
N GLN A 56 0.06 21.47 -7.42
CA GLN A 56 1.09 22.50 -7.63
C GLN A 56 1.56 22.56 -9.09
N ILE A 57 1.76 21.41 -9.73
CA ILE A 57 2.14 21.33 -11.15
C ILE A 57 1.06 21.97 -12.03
N TYR A 58 -0.22 21.65 -11.82
CA TYR A 58 -1.32 22.24 -12.60
C TYR A 58 -1.44 23.76 -12.38
N GLN A 59 -1.24 24.24 -11.15
CA GLN A 59 -1.22 25.67 -10.86
C GLN A 59 -0.09 26.39 -11.59
N GLN A 60 1.11 25.79 -11.64
CA GLN A 60 2.25 26.34 -12.38
C GLN A 60 2.01 26.33 -13.89
N LEU A 61 1.42 25.26 -14.43
CA LEU A 61 1.08 25.15 -15.85
C LEU A 61 0.03 26.18 -16.28
N SER A 62 -1.01 26.43 -15.47
CA SER A 62 -1.99 27.49 -15.75
C SER A 62 -1.31 28.86 -15.82
N ARG A 63 -0.47 29.17 -14.81
CA ARG A 63 0.30 30.42 -14.75
C ARG A 63 1.21 30.61 -15.96
N TYR A 64 1.85 29.53 -16.44
CA TYR A 64 2.75 29.61 -17.58
C TYR A 64 2.01 29.75 -18.93
N ARG A 65 0.81 29.18 -19.04
CA ARG A 65 -0.01 29.27 -20.27
C ARG A 65 -0.83 30.54 -20.41
N GLY A 66 -0.72 31.48 -19.46
CA GLY A 66 -1.41 32.78 -19.54
C GLY A 66 -2.94 32.69 -19.48
N LEU A 67 -3.46 31.63 -18.86
CA LEU A 67 -4.87 31.52 -18.46
C LEU A 67 -5.02 31.93 -16.99
#